data_AF-A0A536NSN0-F1
#
_entry.id   AF-A0A536NSN0-F1
#
_cell.length_a   1.000
_cell.length_b   1.000
_cell.length_c   1.000
_cell.angle_alpha   90.00
_cell.angle_beta   90.00
_cell.angle_gamma   90.00
#
_symmetry.space_group_name_H-M   'P 1'
#
loop_
_entity.id
_entity.type
_entity.pdbx_description
1 polymer ?
#
loop_
_entity_poly.entity_id
_entity_poly.type
_entity_poly.pdbx_seq_one_letter_code
_entity_poly.pdbx_strand_id
1 'polypeptide(L)' 'MSFVVGTAGHIDHGKSTLVTALTGIDPDRLAEEKRRGMTIDLGFAHMTLPSGREIGIVDVPGHARFMRNM' A
#
# COMPACT_ATOMS: atom_id res chain seq x y z
N MET A 1 -15.97 -4.85 -14.18
CA MET A 1 -14.69 -5.56 -13.94
C MET A 1 -13.87 -4.67 -13.01
N SER A 2 -13.58 -5.14 -11.80
CA SER A 2 -12.77 -4.43 -10.82
C SER A 2 -11.30 -4.75 -11.06
N PHE A 3 -10.44 -3.73 -11.07
CA PHE A 3 -8.98 -3.92 -11.17
C PHE A 3 -8.38 -3.79 -9.78
N VAL A 4 -7.40 -4.65 -9.50
CA VAL A 4 -6.58 -4.58 -8.29
C VAL A 4 -5.13 -4.37 -8.73
N VAL A 5 -4.48 -3.37 -8.13
CA VAL A 5 -3.08 -3.03 -8.39
C VAL A 5 -2.28 -3.30 -7.12
N GLY A 6 -1.29 -4.18 -7.20
CA GLY A 6 -0.31 -4.36 -6.14
C GLY A 6 0.84 -3.38 -6.30
N THR A 7 1.22 -2.67 -5.24
CA THR A 7 2.54 -2.02 -5.20
C THR A 7 3.57 -3.10 -4.90
N ALA A 8 4.80 -2.94 -5.39
CA ALA A 8 5.93 -3.79 -5.03
C ALA A 8 7.22 -2.99 -5.19
N GLY A 9 8.25 -3.32 -4.40
CA GLY A 9 9.52 -2.60 -4.41
C GLY A 9 10.24 -2.67 -3.08
N HIS A 10 11.52 -2.28 -3.09
CA HIS A 10 12.39 -2.33 -1.91
C HIS A 10 11.83 -1.50 -0.74
N ILE A 11 12.28 -1.81 0.48
CA ILE A 11 11.98 -0.99 1.66
C ILE A 11 12.40 0.47 1.44
N ASP A 12 11.65 1.42 2.02
CA ASP A 12 11.91 2.86 1.98
C ASP A 12 11.92 3.53 0.59
N HIS A 13 11.46 2.83 -0.45
CA HIS A 13 11.28 3.41 -1.79
C HIS A 13 9.91 4.11 -1.99
N GLY A 14 9.24 4.50 -0.90
CA GLY A 14 8.05 5.36 -0.95
C GLY A 14 6.76 4.72 -1.47
N LYS A 15 6.62 3.39 -1.39
CA LYS A 15 5.40 2.68 -1.82
C LYS A 15 4.14 3.20 -1.09
N SER A 16 4.15 3.18 0.23
CA SER A 16 3.04 3.64 1.06
C SER A 16 2.78 5.14 0.88
N THR A 17 3.83 5.94 0.74
CA THR A 17 3.72 7.37 0.40
C THR A 17 3.02 7.59 -0.93
N LEU A 18 3.33 6.80 -1.96
CA LEU A 18 2.68 6.86 -3.26
C LEU A 18 1.19 6.48 -3.15
N VAL A 19 0.87 5.43 -2.40
CA VAL A 19 -0.53 5.01 -2.15
C VAL A 19 -1.31 6.14 -1.48
N THR A 20 -0.77 6.74 -0.42
CA THR A 20 -1.40 7.87 0.27
C THR A 20 -1.57 9.07 -0.66
N ALA A 21 -0.58 9.40 -1.49
CA ALA A 21 -0.66 10.50 -2.43
C ALA A 21 -1.73 10.30 -3.52
N LEU A 22 -1.93 9.05 -3.97
CA LEU A 22 -2.91 8.72 -5.01
C LEU A 22 -4.34 8.60 -4.46
N THR A 23 -4.49 8.06 -3.25
CA THR A 23 -5.80 7.64 -2.72
C THR A 23 -6.29 8.49 -1.55
N GLY A 24 -5.40 9.23 -0.88
CA GLY A 24 -5.68 9.87 0.41
C GLY A 24 -5.77 8.90 1.59
N ILE A 25 -5.54 7.60 1.37
CA ILE A 25 -5.63 6.55 2.37
C ILE A 25 -4.22 6.12 2.77
N ASP A 26 -3.93 6.19 4.06
CA ASP A 26 -2.71 5.65 4.67
C ASP A 26 -2.82 4.11 4.78
N PRO A 27 -2.01 3.33 4.04
CA PRO A 27 -2.09 1.87 4.05
C PRO A 27 -1.49 1.26 5.34
N ASP A 28 -0.62 1.97 6.05
CA ASP A 28 0.03 1.51 7.28
C ASP A 28 -0.92 1.66 8.49
N ARG A 29 -1.73 0.64 8.75
CA ARG A 29 -2.78 0.67 9.77
C ARG A 29 -2.29 0.35 11.18
N LEU A 30 -1.16 -0.35 11.32
CA LEU A 30 -0.65 -0.78 12.62
C LEU A 30 0.14 0.34 13.30
N ALA A 31 -0.07 0.52 14.60
CA ALA A 31 0.71 1.48 15.38
C ALA A 31 2.23 1.20 15.31
N GLU A 32 2.61 -0.06 15.12
CA GLU A 32 4.01 -0.47 14.94
C GLU A 32 4.60 -0.02 13.60
N GLU A 33 3.81 -0.08 12.51
CA GLU A 33 4.24 0.38 11.18
C GLU A 33 4.55 1.87 11.23
N LYS A 34 3.65 2.66 11.82
CA LYS A 34 3.83 4.11 12.01
C LYS A 34 5.03 4.45 12.89
N ARG A 35 5.24 3.70 13.97
CA ARG A 35 6.37 3.90 14.88
C ARG A 35 7.71 3.55 14.22
N ARG A 36 7.74 2.56 13.34
CA ARG A 36 8.96 2.08 12.67
C ARG A 36 9.19 2.71 11.29
N GLY A 37 8.20 3.38 10.73
CA GLY A 37 8.25 3.94 9.38
C GLY A 37 8.34 2.87 8.29
N MET A 38 7.74 1.70 8.50
CA MET A 38 7.81 0.59 7.55
C MET A 38 6.54 -0.26 7.56
N THR A 39 6.15 -0.73 6.38
CA THR A 39 5.03 -1.67 6.20
C THR A 39 5.40 -3.08 6.67
N ILE A 40 4.56 -3.66 7.52
CA ILE A 40 4.76 -4.97 8.14
C ILE A 40 3.78 -5.98 7.55
N ASP A 41 2.54 -5.57 7.32
CA ASP A 41 1.46 -6.40 6.76
C ASP A 41 0.91 -5.79 5.47
N LEU A 42 0.01 -6.49 4.78
CA LEU A 42 -0.66 -5.94 3.60
C LEU A 42 -1.50 -4.71 3.98
N GLY A 43 -1.25 -3.61 3.27
CA GLY A 43 -2.06 -2.40 3.33
C GLY A 43 -3.09 -2.35 2.21
N PHE A 44 -4.25 -1.73 2.45
CA PHE A 44 -5.33 -1.64 1.48
C PHE A 44 -5.79 -0.22 1.29
N ALA A 45 -5.93 0.17 0.02
CA ALA A 45 -6.49 1.44 -0.38
C ALA A 45 -7.35 1.27 -1.62
N HIS A 46 -8.08 2.31 -2.00
CA HIS A 46 -8.88 2.33 -3.22
C HIS A 46 -8.98 3.77 -3.73
N MET A 47 -9.28 3.92 -5.02
CA MET A 47 -9.62 5.23 -5.58
C MET A 47 -10.59 5.09 -6.75
N THR A 48 -11.31 6.18 -7.01
CA THR A 48 -12.11 6.33 -8.22
C THR A 48 -11.30 7.11 -9.25
N LEU A 49 -11.09 6.52 -10.42
CA LEU A 49 -10.41 7.18 -11.53
C LEU A 49 -11.31 8.25 -12.17
N PRO A 50 -10.76 9.23 -12.91
CA PRO A 50 -11.55 10.23 -13.62
C PRO A 50 -12.61 9.65 -14.59
N SER A 51 -12.41 8.41 -15.04
CA SER A 51 -13.38 7.67 -15.86
C SER A 51 -14.59 7.12 -15.08
N GLY A 52 -14.66 7.35 -13.76
CA GLY A 52 -15.68 6.77 -12.87
C GLY A 52 -15.40 5.32 -12.46
N ARG A 53 -14.25 4.76 -12.86
CA ARG A 53 -13.88 3.37 -12.53
C ARG A 53 -13.24 3.28 -11.16
N GLU A 54 -13.70 2.33 -10.35
CA GLU A 54 -13.04 1.98 -9.08
C GLU A 54 -11.86 1.04 -9.30
N ILE A 55 -10.77 1.31 -8.59
CA ILE A 55 -9.61 0.43 -8.48
C ILE A 55 -9.27 0.17 -7.02
N GLY A 56 -8.93 -1.07 -6.70
CA GLY A 56 -8.33 -1.46 -5.43
C GLY A 56 -6.80 -1.40 -5.51
N ILE A 57 -6.16 -1.01 -4.43
CA ILE A 57 -4.71 -0.98 -4.29
C ILE A 57 -4.32 -1.84 -3.09
N VAL A 58 -3.35 -2.72 -3.29
CA VAL A 58 -2.73 -3.54 -2.23
C VAL A 58 -1.29 -3.09 -2.08
N ASP A 59 -0.94 -2.54 -0.91
CA ASP A 59 0.42 -2.15 -0.57
C ASP A 59 1.16 -3.32 0.07
N VAL A 60 2.25 -3.78 -0.53
CA VAL A 60 2.99 -4.96 -0.01
C VAL A 60 4.26 -4.55 0.75
N PRO A 61 4.65 -5.31 1.80
CA PRO A 61 5.90 -5.09 2.51
C PRO A 61 7.13 -5.18 1.60
N GLY A 62 8.02 -4.19 1.69
CA GLY A 62 9.28 -4.18 0.92
C GLY A 62 10.46 -4.84 1.64
N HIS A 63 10.34 -5.11 2.95
CA HIS A 63 11.42 -5.70 3.74
C HIS A 63 11.42 -7.23 3.61
N ALA A 64 12.59 -7.82 3.34
CA ALA A 64 12.77 -9.27 3.22
C ALA A 64 12.20 -10.10 4.41
N ARG A 65 12.19 -9.56 5.64
CA ARG A 65 11.65 -10.23 6.83
C ARG A 65 10.13 -10.43 6.77
N PHE A 66 9.43 -9.60 5.99
CA PHE A 66 7.97 -9.58 5.90
C PHE A 66 7.44 -10.11 4.57
N MET A 67 8.31 -10.69 3.70
CA MET A 67 7.86 -11.32 2.45
C MET A 67 6.90 -12.51 2.65
N ARG A 68 6.84 -13.09 3.86
CA ARG A 68 5.86 -14.15 4.18
C ARG A 68 4.44 -13.65 4.36
N ASN A 69 4.26 -12.34 4.55
CA ASN A 69 2.95 -11.71 4.69
C ASN A 69 2.37 -11.32 3.33
N MET A 70 3.11 -11.57 2.24
CA MET A 70 2.72 -11.31 0.86
C MET A 70 1.98 -12.49 0.25
#